data_AF-A0A7Y3U4G8-F1
#
_entry.id   AF-A0A7Y3U4G8-F1
#
_cell.length_a   1.000
_cell.length_b   1.000
_cell.length_c   1.000
_cell.angle_alpha   90.00
_cell.angle_beta   90.00
_cell.angle_gamma   90.00
#
_symmetry.space_group_name_H-M   'P 1'
#
loop_
_entity.id
_entity.type
_entity.pdbx_description
1 polymer ?
#
loop_
_entity_poly.entity_id
_entity_poly.type
_entity_poly.pdbx_seq_one_letter_code
_entity_poly.pdbx_strand_id
1 'polypeptide(L)'
;MITEVNEPIKVGAIFGDNNKKLKPVWFVWSGRKYDVREITYIWTERVGKAGIHHFTVTDGANLFAISYNTNTLVWTLHSIEMAG
;
A
#
# COMPACT_ATOMS: atom_id res chain seq x y z
N MET A 1 -6.84 16.84 3.51
CA MET A 1 -8.03 16.19 4.12
C MET A 1 -7.82 14.70 3.98
N ILE A 2 -7.96 13.95 5.08
CA ILE A 2 -7.77 12.49 5.10
C ILE A 2 -9.15 11.83 5.05
N THR A 3 -9.29 10.80 4.22
CA THR A 3 -10.48 9.94 4.11
C THR A 3 -10.10 8.52 4.48
N GLU A 4 -10.73 7.98 5.52
CA GLU A 4 -10.60 6.58 5.92
C GLU A 4 -11.45 5.67 5.01
N VAL A 5 -10.92 4.51 4.64
CA VAL A 5 -11.51 3.57 3.67
C VAL A 5 -11.56 2.15 4.25
N ASN A 6 -10.41 1.56 4.59
CA ASN A 6 -10.27 0.19 5.12
C ASN A 6 -10.90 -0.92 4.24
N GLU A 7 -10.58 -0.92 2.95
CA GLU A 7 -11.10 -1.87 1.96
C GLU A 7 -10.00 -2.75 1.36
N PRO A 8 -10.29 -4.02 1.02
CA PRO A 8 -9.35 -4.86 0.28
C PRO A 8 -9.15 -4.33 -1.15
N ILE A 9 -7.91 -4.33 -1.62
CA ILE A 9 -7.54 -3.85 -2.96
C ILE A 9 -6.70 -4.89 -3.71
N LYS A 10 -6.70 -4.79 -5.05
CA LYS A 10 -5.80 -5.57 -5.90
C LYS A 10 -4.52 -4.78 -6.11
N VAL A 11 -3.36 -5.42 -5.95
CA VAL A 11 -2.05 -4.75 -6.03
C VAL A 11 -1.11 -5.56 -6.91
N GLY A 12 -0.43 -4.89 -7.83
CA GLY A 12 0.75 -5.41 -8.49
C GLY A 12 1.99 -5.05 -7.68
N ALA A 13 2.77 -6.04 -7.26
CA ALA A 13 3.96 -5.83 -6.45
C ALA A 13 5.13 -6.71 -6.91
N ILE A 14 6.35 -6.22 -6.70
CA ILE A 14 7.60 -6.93 -6.95
C ILE A 14 8.15 -7.42 -5.60
N PHE A 15 8.49 -8.69 -5.54
CA PHE A 15 9.15 -9.31 -4.39
C PHE A 15 10.64 -9.50 -4.71
N GLY A 16 11.52 -9.05 -3.82
CA GLY A 16 12.98 -9.23 -3.96
C GLY A 16 13.72 -8.22 -4.85
N ASP A 17 13.24 -6.99 -4.98
CA ASP A 17 13.88 -5.92 -5.79
C ASP A 17 15.05 -5.25 -5.03
N ASN A 18 16.30 -5.55 -5.40
CA ASN A 18 17.53 -4.77 -5.13
C ASN A 18 17.49 -3.88 -3.86
N ASN A 19 17.44 -4.51 -2.67
CA ASN A 19 17.38 -3.94 -1.30
C ASN A 19 15.99 -3.75 -0.66
N LYS A 20 14.88 -3.88 -1.40
CA LYS A 20 13.51 -3.87 -0.83
C LYS A 20 12.88 -5.26 -0.94
N LYS A 21 12.39 -5.78 0.19
CA LYS A 21 11.76 -7.12 0.24
C LYS A 21 10.43 -7.17 -0.54
N LEU A 22 9.71 -6.05 -0.58
CA LEU A 22 8.41 -5.91 -1.23
C LEU A 22 8.24 -4.47 -1.74
N LYS A 23 7.78 -4.32 -2.98
CA LYS A 23 7.55 -3.03 -3.62
C LYS A 23 6.22 -3.03 -4.38
N PRO A 24 5.17 -2.33 -3.91
CA PRO A 24 3.97 -2.09 -4.71
C PRO A 24 4.30 -1.20 -5.91
N VAL A 25 3.71 -1.51 -7.06
CA VAL A 25 3.93 -0.81 -8.34
C VAL A 25 2.64 -0.14 -8.83
N TRP A 26 1.50 -0.76 -8.57
CA TRP A 26 0.19 -0.19 -8.85
C TRP A 26 -0.88 -0.90 -8.02
N PHE A 27 -2.03 -0.28 -7.85
CA PHE A 27 -3.20 -0.90 -7.23
C PHE A 27 -4.49 -0.52 -7.95
N VAL A 28 -5.56 -1.27 -7.70
CA VAL A 28 -6.90 -0.98 -8.21
C VAL A 28 -7.85 -0.78 -7.04
N TRP A 29 -8.52 0.37 -7.01
CA TRP A 29 -9.54 0.73 -6.04
C TRP A 29 -10.72 1.40 -6.76
N SER A 30 -11.95 1.04 -6.38
CA SER A 30 -13.18 1.53 -7.01
C SER A 30 -13.20 1.48 -8.55
N GLY A 31 -12.68 0.37 -9.12
CA GLY A 31 -12.60 0.17 -10.57
C GLY A 31 -11.54 0.99 -11.31
N ARG A 32 -10.78 1.85 -10.60
CA ARG A 32 -9.70 2.66 -11.17
C ARG A 32 -8.33 2.12 -10.78
N LYS A 33 -7.41 2.09 -11.75
CA LYS A 33 -5.99 1.78 -11.51
C LYS A 33 -5.23 3.04 -11.10
N TYR A 34 -4.41 2.90 -10.07
CA TYR A 34 -3.50 3.92 -9.55
C TYR A 34 -2.07 3.37 -9.67
N ASP A 35 -1.23 4.05 -10.45
CA ASP A 35 0.18 3.70 -10.56
C ASP A 35 0.95 4.34 -9.39
N VAL A 36 1.75 3.52 -8.70
CA VAL A 36 2.61 3.99 -7.60
C VAL A 36 3.82 4.66 -8.22
N ARG A 37 3.90 5.99 -8.10
CA ARG A 37 5.07 6.76 -8.55
C ARG A 37 6.19 6.71 -7.53
N GLU A 38 5.85 6.83 -6.25
CA GLU A 38 6.80 6.83 -5.16
C GLU A 38 6.21 6.18 -3.90
N ILE A 39 7.08 5.53 -3.13
CA ILE A 39 6.79 5.05 -1.78
C ILE A 39 7.44 6.06 -0.83
N THR A 40 6.63 6.90 -0.19
CA THR A 40 7.10 7.99 0.68
C THR A 40 7.43 7.50 2.08
N TYR A 41 6.75 6.44 2.54
CA TYR A 41 7.02 5.83 3.84
C TYR A 41 6.80 4.33 3.79
N ILE A 42 7.61 3.58 4.55
CA ILE A 42 7.48 2.14 4.71
C ILE A 42 7.80 1.77 6.15
N TRP A 43 6.96 0.92 6.72
CA TRP A 43 7.22 0.31 8.01
C TRP A 43 6.61 -1.09 8.05
N THR A 44 6.93 -1.85 9.09
CA THR A 44 6.42 -3.21 9.23
C THR A 44 6.11 -3.46 10.69
N GLU A 45 4.92 -3.98 10.96
CA GLU A 45 4.54 -4.49 12.27
C GLU A 45 4.46 -6.00 12.28
N ARG A 46 4.61 -6.57 13.48
CA ARG A 46 4.33 -7.98 13.73
C ARG A 46 3.14 -8.08 14.65
N VAL A 47 2.04 -8.61 14.12
CA VAL A 47 0.84 -8.91 14.89
C VAL A 47 0.81 -10.43 15.07
N GLY A 48 1.25 -10.88 16.25
CA GLY A 48 1.50 -12.30 16.51
C GLY A 48 2.54 -12.87 15.55
N LYS A 49 2.15 -13.85 14.73
CA LYS A 49 3.01 -14.45 13.70
C LYS A 49 2.96 -13.72 12.34
N ALA A 50 1.96 -12.86 12.13
CA ALA A 50 1.79 -12.15 10.86
C ALA A 50 2.70 -10.92 10.80
N GLY A 51 3.49 -10.79 9.73
CA GLY A 51 4.11 -9.52 9.34
C GLY A 51 3.13 -8.72 8.50
N ILE A 52 2.86 -7.48 8.88
CA ILE A 52 2.06 -6.54 8.09
C ILE A 52 3.02 -5.47 7.57
N HIS A 53 3.17 -5.42 6.25
CA HIS A 53 4.00 -4.42 5.57
C HIS A 53 3.14 -3.23 5.21
N HIS A 54 3.44 -2.09 5.80
CA HIS A 54 2.72 -0.85 5.58
C HIS A 54 3.50 0.07 4.66
N PHE A 55 2.77 0.70 3.74
CA PHE A 55 3.32 1.62 2.75
C PHE A 55 2.46 2.87 2.68
N THR A 56 3.10 4.02 2.68
CA THR A 56 2.51 5.25 2.15
C THR A 56 3.03 5.43 0.75
N VAL A 57 2.12 5.47 -0.22
CA VAL A 57 2.44 5.58 -1.65
C VAL A 57 1.76 6.78 -2.26
N THR A 58 2.30 7.32 -3.35
CA THR A 58 1.67 8.41 -4.09
C THR A 58 1.54 8.12 -5.58
N ASP A 59 0.45 8.60 -6.16
CA ASP A 59 0.26 8.71 -7.62
C ASP A 59 0.72 10.07 -8.18
N GLY A 60 1.29 10.93 -7.33
CA GLY A 60 1.70 12.30 -7.60
C GLY A 60 0.63 13.36 -7.30
N ALA A 61 -0.59 12.97 -6.92
CA ALA A 61 -1.66 13.90 -6.53
C ALA A 61 -2.23 13.56 -5.14
N ASN A 62 -2.26 12.28 -4.78
CA ASN A 62 -2.75 11.79 -3.50
C ASN A 62 -1.70 10.92 -2.82
N LEU A 63 -1.80 10.83 -1.50
CA LEU A 63 -1.13 9.85 -0.66
C LEU A 63 -2.12 8.76 -0.28
N PHE A 64 -1.69 7.51 -0.37
CA PHE A 64 -2.48 6.33 -0.05
C PHE A 64 -1.73 5.52 1.02
N ALA A 65 -2.40 5.22 2.12
CA ALA A 65 -1.90 4.27 3.11
C ALA A 65 -2.41 2.87 2.73
N ILE A 66 -1.50 1.97 2.34
CA ILE A 66 -1.82 0.59 1.99
C ILE A 66 -1.00 -0.38 2.83
N SER A 67 -1.53 -1.57 3.08
CA SER A 67 -0.79 -2.62 3.78
C SER A 67 -0.93 -3.98 3.11
N TYR A 68 0.09 -4.82 3.30
CA TYR A 68 0.08 -6.23 2.90
C TYR A 68 0.25 -7.12 4.12
N ASN A 69 -0.74 -7.98 4.37
CA ASN A 69 -0.69 -8.96 5.43
C ASN A 69 -0.11 -10.29 4.91
N THR A 70 1.07 -10.66 5.40
CA THR A 70 1.78 -11.88 4.97
C THR A 70 1.10 -13.19 5.37
N ASN A 71 0.14 -13.16 6.30
CA ASN A 71 -0.59 -14.35 6.75
C ASN A 71 -1.88 -14.56 5.94
N THR A 72 -2.64 -13.49 5.68
CA THR A 72 -3.88 -13.57 4.90
C THR A 72 -3.67 -13.40 3.40
N LEU A 73 -2.49 -12.91 3.00
CA LEU A 73 -2.14 -12.56 1.62
C LEU A 73 -3.05 -11.47 1.02
N VAL A 74 -3.65 -10.63 1.87
CA VAL A 74 -4.57 -9.55 1.49
C VAL A 74 -3.84 -8.21 1.52
N TRP A 75 -4.11 -7.39 0.51
CA TRP A 75 -3.79 -5.98 0.51
C TRP A 75 -4.99 -5.15 0.92
N THR A 76 -4.77 -4.14 1.74
CA THR A 76 -5.82 -3.23 2.24
C THR A 76 -5.45 -1.78 1.96
N LEU A 77 -6.40 -0.99 1.49
CA LEU A 77 -6.32 0.46 1.47
C LEU A 77 -6.92 1.00 2.77
N HIS A 78 -6.12 1.66 3.58
CA HIS A 78 -6.54 2.24 4.85
C HIS A 78 -7.12 3.63 4.67
N SER A 79 -6.39 4.53 4.01
CA SER A 79 -6.80 5.91 3.86
C SER A 79 -6.22 6.58 2.62
N ILE A 80 -6.84 7.70 2.25
CA ILE A 80 -6.45 8.56 1.13
C ILE A 80 -6.33 9.99 1.66
N GLU A 81 -5.24 10.67 1.31
CA GLU A 81 -5.01 12.08 1.61
C GLU A 81 -4.67 12.82 0.32
N MET A 82 -5.32 13.96 0.06
CA MET A 82 -4.90 14.84 -1.04
C MET A 82 -3.55 15.48 -0.69
N ALA A 83 -2.55 15.28 -1.54
CA ALA A 83 -1.29 16.01 -1.42
C ALA A 83 -1.57 17.48 -1.78
N GLY A 84 -1.25 18.40 -0.87
CA GLY A 84 -1.47 19.83 -1.04
C GLY A 84 -0.57 20.48 -2.09
#